data_AF-A0A965C0W0-F1
#
_entry.id   AF-A0A965C0W0-F1
#
_cell.length_a   1.000
_cell.length_b   1.000
_cell.length_c   1.000
_cell.angle_alpha   90.00
_cell.angle_beta   90.00
_cell.angle_gamma   90.00
#
_symmetry.space_group_name_H-M   'P 1'
#
loop_
_entity.id
_entity.type
_entity.pdbx_description
1 polymer ?
#
loop_
_entity_poly.entity_id
_entity_poly.type
_entity_poly.pdbx_seq_one_letter_code
_entity_poly.pdbx_strand_id
1 'polypeptide(L)'
;MRRHSFALGLLALLPLPAAAHHPMGGAMPQTIWQGFASGIGHPVIGLDHLAFLLAAGVLAAALPRGAALKAMAGFLAASMAGVAL
;
A
#
# COMPACT_ATOMS: atom_id res chain seq x y z
N MET A 1 -8.73 15.74 24.76
CA MET A 1 -8.59 14.43 24.10
C MET A 1 -8.53 14.54 22.57
N ARG A 2 -9.44 15.26 21.88
CA ARG A 2 -9.48 15.34 20.40
C ARG A 2 -8.24 15.93 19.70
N ARG A 3 -7.57 16.92 20.31
CA ARG A 3 -6.41 17.62 19.73
C ARG A 3 -5.12 16.78 19.67
N HIS A 4 -4.95 15.84 20.59
CA HIS A 4 -3.78 14.95 20.59
C HIS A 4 -3.92 13.85 19.52
N SER A 5 -5.15 13.36 19.28
CA SER A 5 -5.42 12.38 18.22
C SER A 5 -5.13 12.92 16.82
N PHE A 6 -5.36 14.21 16.58
CA PHE A 6 -5.05 14.84 15.30
C PHE A 6 -3.54 14.98 15.07
N ALA A 7 -2.79 15.42 16.10
CA ALA A 7 -1.34 15.49 16.04
C ALA A 7 -0.68 14.10 15.88
N LEU A 8 -1.21 13.07 16.55
CA LEU A 8 -0.79 11.67 16.37
C LEU A 8 -1.07 11.15 14.95
N GLY A 9 -2.22 11.53 14.37
CA GLY A 9 -2.55 11.20 12.97
C GLY A 9 -1.60 11.86 11.97
N LEU A 10 -1.17 13.11 12.21
CA LEU A 10 -0.14 13.77 11.40
C LEU A 10 1.24 13.12 11.54
N LEU A 11 1.61 12.65 12.74
CA LEU A 11 2.85 11.91 12.94
C LEU A 11 2.87 10.57 12.19
N ALA A 12 1.72 9.91 12.03
CA ALA A 12 1.61 8.65 11.29
C ALA A 12 1.82 8.82 9.77
N LEU A 13 1.75 10.06 9.26
CA LEU A 13 2.07 10.39 7.86
C LEU A 13 3.58 10.58 7.63
N LEU A 14 4.40 10.59 8.69
CA LEU A 14 5.85 10.73 8.55
C LEU A 14 6.43 9.39 8.06
N PRO A 15 7.14 9.37 6.91
CA PRO A 15 7.79 8.16 6.44
C PRO A 15 8.93 7.80 7.40
N LEU A 16 8.73 6.76 8.21
CA LEU A 16 9.80 6.16 9.01
C LEU A 16 10.60 5.19 8.13
N PRO A 17 11.93 5.12 8.28
CA PRO A 17 12.73 4.16 7.53
C PRO A 17 12.31 2.73 7.93
N ALA A 18 11.71 2.00 6.99
CA ALA A 18 11.47 0.57 7.17
C ALA A 18 12.74 -0.18 6.76
N ALA A 19 13.32 -0.95 7.69
CA ALA A 19 14.46 -1.84 7.42
C ALA A 19 13.99 -3.09 6.66
N ALA A 20 13.46 -2.88 5.46
CA ALA A 20 13.11 -3.92 4.52
C ALA A 20 14.35 -4.27 3.68
N HIS A 21 14.74 -5.53 3.66
CA HIS A 21 15.72 -6.06 2.71
C HIS A 21 15.06 -6.12 1.33
N HIS A 22 14.92 -4.96 0.68
CA HIS A 22 14.38 -4.87 -0.67
C HIS A 22 15.22 -5.74 -1.63
N PRO A 23 14.58 -6.45 -2.58
CA PRO A 23 15.31 -7.23 -3.59
C PRO A 23 16.26 -6.39 -4.45
N MET A 24 16.15 -5.05 -4.43
CA MET A 24 17.01 -4.12 -5.17
C MET A 24 17.84 -3.20 -4.26
N GLY A 25 18.01 -3.53 -2.97
CA GLY A 25 18.86 -2.75 -2.07
C GLY A 25 18.44 -1.28 -1.91
N GLY A 26 17.14 -0.98 -2.04
CA GLY A 26 16.59 0.38 -1.97
C GLY A 26 16.60 1.15 -3.29
N ALA A 27 17.13 0.58 -4.38
CA ALA A 27 17.03 1.18 -5.70
C ALA A 27 15.60 1.10 -6.26
N MET A 28 15.19 2.13 -7.02
CA MET A 28 13.91 2.14 -7.71
C MET A 28 13.89 1.06 -8.81
N PRO A 29 12.82 0.26 -8.93
CA PRO A 29 12.71 -0.73 -10.00
C PRO A 29 12.76 -0.06 -11.39
N GLN A 30 13.60 -0.58 -12.28
CA GLN A 30 13.80 -0.06 -13.65
C GLN A 30 13.10 -0.90 -14.71
N THR A 31 12.62 -2.09 -14.35
CA THR A 31 11.92 -3.00 -15.27
C THR A 31 10.62 -3.49 -14.64
N ILE A 32 9.69 -3.96 -15.48
CA ILE A 32 8.45 -4.60 -15.03
C ILE A 32 8.76 -5.76 -14.06
N TRP A 33 9.79 -6.55 -14.35
CA TRP A 33 10.18 -7.67 -13.50
C TRP A 33 10.75 -7.23 -12.15
N GLN A 34 11.54 -6.16 -12.12
CA GLN A 34 11.99 -5.59 -10.86
C GLN A 34 10.81 -5.00 -10.07
N GLY A 35 9.83 -4.37 -10.74
CA GLY A 35 8.62 -3.88 -10.11
C GLY A 35 7.79 -4.99 -9.48
N PHE A 36 7.58 -6.08 -10.22
CA PHE A 36 6.89 -7.28 -9.73
C PHE A 36 7.63 -7.92 -8.54
N ALA A 37 8.94 -8.14 -8.66
CA ALA A 37 9.75 -8.69 -7.58
C ALA A 37 9.75 -7.77 -6.34
N SER A 38 9.77 -6.44 -6.54
CA SER A 38 9.61 -5.45 -5.47
C SER A 38 8.30 -5.62 -4.73
N GLY A 39 7.19 -5.81 -5.45
CA GLY A 39 5.87 -6.01 -4.86
C GLY A 39 5.79 -7.29 -4.03
N ILE A 40 6.38 -8.40 -4.50
CA ILE A 40 6.46 -9.65 -3.73
C ILE A 40 7.32 -9.49 -2.47
N GLY A 41 8.46 -8.81 -2.60
CA GLY A 41 9.39 -8.57 -1.50
C GLY A 41 8.96 -7.45 -0.55
N HIS A 42 7.82 -6.79 -0.80
CA HIS A 42 7.38 -5.67 0.00
C HIS A 42 6.85 -6.16 1.35
N PRO A 43 7.50 -5.80 2.48
CA PRO A 43 6.98 -6.21 3.78
C PRO A 43 5.69 -5.46 4.10
N VAL A 44 4.85 -6.07 4.92
CA VAL A 44 3.72 -5.37 5.55
C VAL A 44 4.31 -4.37 6.55
N ILE A 45 4.24 -3.08 6.22
CA ILE A 45 5.00 -2.01 6.91
C ILE A 45 4.41 -1.62 8.29
N GLY A 46 3.32 -2.28 8.71
CA GLY A 46 2.69 -2.03 10.01
C GLY A 46 1.32 -2.71 10.18
N LEU A 47 0.76 -2.61 11.38
CA LEU A 47 -0.58 -3.14 11.68
C LEU A 47 -1.71 -2.39 10.96
N ASP A 48 -1.50 -1.11 10.69
CA ASP A 48 -2.35 -0.25 9.88
C ASP A 48 -2.41 -0.73 8.42
N HIS A 49 -1.24 -1.02 7.83
CA HIS A 49 -1.15 -1.59 6.49
C HIS A 49 -1.79 -2.99 6.44
N LEU A 50 -1.53 -3.82 7.46
CA LEU A 50 -2.18 -5.13 7.57
C LEU A 50 -3.71 -5.00 7.64
N ALA A 51 -4.22 -4.09 8.48
CA ALA A 51 -5.65 -3.86 8.64
C ALA A 51 -6.28 -3.39 7.33
N PHE A 52 -5.61 -2.50 6.59
CA PHE A 52 -6.04 -2.09 5.25
C PHE A 52 -6.11 -3.29 4.28
N LEU A 53 -5.07 -4.11 4.21
CA LEU A 53 -5.03 -5.28 3.32
C LEU A 53 -6.13 -6.29 3.65
N LEU A 54 -6.37 -6.55 4.94
CA LEU A 54 -7.45 -7.42 5.39
C LEU A 54 -8.83 -6.86 5.00
N ALA A 55 -9.07 -5.58 5.26
CA ALA A 55 -10.33 -4.93 4.91
C ALA A 55 -10.56 -4.94 3.39
N ALA A 56 -9.53 -4.62 2.60
CA ALA A 56 -9.59 -4.66 1.14
C ALA A 56 -9.86 -6.08 0.62
N GLY A 57 -9.21 -7.09 1.20
CA GLY A 57 -9.42 -8.49 0.85
C GLY A 57 -10.83 -8.99 1.17
N VAL A 58 -11.35 -8.68 2.36
CA VAL A 58 -12.73 -9.01 2.75
C VAL A 58 -13.73 -8.31 1.85
N LEU A 59 -13.53 -7.02 1.55
CA LEU A 59 -14.41 -6.28 0.64
C LEU A 59 -14.40 -6.88 -0.77
N ALA A 60 -13.23 -7.23 -1.29
CA ALA A 60 -13.11 -7.87 -2.61
C ALA A 60 -13.81 -9.24 -2.65
N ALA A 61 -13.72 -10.02 -1.57
CA ALA A 61 -14.40 -11.31 -1.45
C ALA A 61 -15.93 -11.19 -1.31
N ALA A 62 -16.42 -10.09 -0.71
CA ALA A 62 -17.85 -9.84 -0.52
C ALA A 62 -18.54 -9.27 -1.78
N LEU A 63 -17.78 -8.73 -2.73
CA LEU A 63 -18.30 -8.11 -3.95
C LEU A 63 -18.51 -9.15 -5.07
N PRO A 64 -19.50 -8.94 -5.96
CA PRO A 64 -19.58 -9.69 -7.22
C PRO A 64 -18.28 -9.54 -8.00
N ARG A 65 -17.82 -10.62 -8.66
CA ARG A 65 -16.51 -10.69 -9.32
C ARG A 65 -16.20 -9.47 -10.21
N GLY A 66 -17.17 -9.00 -10.99
CA GLY A 66 -17.01 -7.81 -11.83
C GLY A 66 -16.79 -6.51 -11.05
N ALA A 67 -17.48 -6.33 -9.91
CA ALA A 67 -17.31 -5.17 -9.05
C ALA A 67 -16.00 -5.21 -8.27
N ALA A 68 -15.60 -6.39 -7.78
CA ALA A 68 -14.30 -6.59 -7.14
C ALA A 68 -13.13 -6.23 -8.07
N LEU A 69 -13.17 -6.72 -9.33
CA LEU A 69 -12.16 -6.38 -10.33
C LEU A 69 -12.11 -4.88 -10.64
N LYS A 70 -13.26 -4.21 -10.76
CA LYS A 70 -13.31 -2.75 -10.95
C LYS A 70 -12.72 -1.99 -9.76
N ALA A 71 -13.03 -2.42 -8.54
CA ALA A 71 -12.47 -1.81 -7.32
C ALA A 71 -10.94 -1.97 -7.26
N MET A 72 -10.42 -3.17 -7.55
CA MET A 72 -8.98 -3.41 -7.61
C MET A 72 -8.29 -2.59 -8.72
N ALA A 73 -8.89 -2.52 -9.91
CA ALA A 73 -8.36 -1.72 -11.02
C ALA A 73 -8.37 -0.22 -10.69
N GLY A 74 -9.42 0.27 -10.04
CA GLY A 74 -9.52 1.65 -9.58
C GLY A 74 -8.46 1.99 -8.53
N PHE A 75 -8.23 1.10 -7.56
CA PHE A 75 -7.17 1.26 -6.57
C PHE A 75 -5.78 1.31 -7.23
N LEU A 76 -5.50 0.41 -8.18
CA LEU A 76 -4.25 0.41 -8.92
C LEU A 76 -4.05 1.71 -9.71
N ALA A 77 -5.07 2.16 -10.44
CA ALA A 77 -5.01 3.39 -11.23
C ALA A 77 -4.80 4.63 -10.35
N ALA A 78 -5.49 4.71 -9.21
CA ALA A 78 -5.31 5.80 -8.25
C ALA A 78 -3.90 5.79 -7.64
N SER A 79 -3.36 4.60 -7.33
CA SER A 79 -1.99 4.45 -6.82
C SER A 79 -0.96 4.92 -7.84
N MET A 80 -1.12 4.55 -9.12
CA MET A 80 -0.24 5.02 -10.20
C MET A 80 -0.33 6.53 -10.40
N ALA A 81 -1.55 7.10 -10.35
CA ALA A 81 -1.74 8.55 -10.44
C ALA A 81 -1.06 9.28 -9.28
N GLY A 82 -1.14 8.72 -8.05
CA GLY A 82 -0.47 9.28 -6.87
C GLY A 82 1.06 9.27 -6.96
N VAL A 83 1.66 8.32 -7.68
CA VAL A 83 3.12 8.31 -7.94
C VAL A 83 3.53 9.33 -9.00
N ALA A 84 2.62 9.67 -9.93
CA ALA A 84 2.89 10.59 -11.02
C ALA A 84 2.70 12.08 -10.66
N LEU A 85 2.06 12.37 -9.52
CA LEU A 85 1.82 13.72 -8.97
C LEU A 85 2.85 14.07 -7.90
#